data_AF-A0A453HRU7-F1
#
_entry.id   AF-A0A453HRU7-F1
#
_cell.length_a   1.000
_cell.length_b   1.000
_cell.length_c   1.000
_cell.angle_alpha   90.00
_cell.angle_beta   90.00
_cell.angle_gamma   90.00
#
_symmetry.space_group_name_H-M   'P 1'
#
loop_
_entity.id
_entity.type
_entity.pdbx_description
1 polymer ?
#
loop_
_entity_poly.entity_id
_entity_poly.type
_entity_poly.pdbx_seq_one_letter_code
_entity_poly.pdbx_strand_id
1 'polypeptide(L)'
;RLKSCEPEFLISTPERLLELVSLKAIDISNVSMLVIDGLKDFMDLNIIKELRSIRGTISGDAQVTIFSGQCDQSAATVARNLLHGRITKLTTNDSVTSRSAFVAQHVHFCTKEEKTSKVKEILEHVLENHASKTAKVLLVAANDNEAQKLSSSLKLEILTVNDGSQGSTFTVCSSMGLINVLVKGCESLATSGVEEFEIVLVADLPPSFDDYVEILTRTARHTVAGEVHVIVSKTDAAHAKPLADVLANSGQAVPKLLRQLIDKNHS
;
A
#
# COMPACT_ATOMS: atom_id res chain seq x y z
N ARG A 1 -10.01 -38.58 0.99
CA ARG A 1 -8.94 -37.97 0.17
C ARG A 1 -7.87 -37.23 1.01
N LEU A 2 -8.14 -36.75 2.22
CA LEU A 2 -7.08 -36.20 3.11
C LEU A 2 -6.18 -37.27 3.74
N LYS A 3 -6.70 -38.47 4.05
CA LYS A 3 -5.90 -39.60 4.59
C LYS A 3 -4.89 -40.22 3.61
N SER A 4 -4.88 -39.82 2.34
CA SER A 4 -4.03 -40.41 1.30
C SER A 4 -2.96 -39.45 0.76
N CYS A 5 -2.89 -38.23 1.30
CA CYS A 5 -1.94 -37.21 0.90
C CYS A 5 -1.29 -36.70 2.17
N GLU A 6 0.04 -36.65 2.20
CA GLU A 6 0.81 -36.03 3.28
C GLU A 6 1.23 -34.63 2.79
N PRO A 7 0.42 -33.59 3.02
CA PRO A 7 0.76 -32.25 2.56
C PRO A 7 1.94 -31.70 3.35
N GLU A 8 2.93 -31.13 2.64
CA GLU A 8 4.03 -30.39 3.28
C GLU A 8 3.57 -29.05 3.86
N PHE A 9 2.51 -28.45 3.27
CA PHE A 9 1.93 -27.18 3.71
C PHE A 9 0.41 -27.30 3.87
N LEU A 10 -0.11 -26.73 4.96
CA LEU A 10 -1.54 -26.67 5.25
C LEU A 10 -1.94 -25.23 5.57
N ILE A 11 -2.93 -24.70 4.85
CA ILE A 11 -3.56 -23.41 5.14
C ILE A 11 -4.99 -23.67 5.59
N SER A 12 -5.39 -23.15 6.74
CA SER A 12 -6.73 -23.39 7.31
C SER A 12 -7.16 -22.29 8.25
N THR A 13 -8.47 -22.10 8.41
CA THR A 13 -9.03 -21.31 9.50
C THR A 13 -9.01 -22.13 10.80
N PRO A 14 -8.84 -21.49 11.98
CA PRO A 14 -8.65 -22.22 13.23
C PRO A 14 -9.77 -23.22 13.58
N GLU A 15 -11.02 -22.80 13.39
CA GLU A 15 -12.19 -23.63 13.70
C GLU A 15 -12.23 -24.91 12.86
N ARG A 16 -12.00 -24.79 11.54
CA ARG A 16 -12.03 -25.93 10.63
C ARG A 16 -10.86 -26.87 10.89
N LEU A 17 -9.69 -26.34 11.23
CA LEU A 17 -8.53 -27.16 11.59
C LEU A 17 -8.81 -28.00 12.85
N LEU A 18 -9.34 -27.38 13.90
CA LEU A 18 -9.67 -28.08 15.14
C LEU A 18 -10.73 -29.16 14.95
N GLU A 19 -11.74 -28.90 14.12
CA GLU A 19 -12.73 -29.91 13.76
C GLU A 19 -12.07 -31.12 13.08
N LEU A 20 -11.18 -30.89 12.09
CA LEU A 20 -10.48 -31.96 11.38
C LEU A 20 -9.55 -32.77 12.29
N VAL A 21 -8.86 -32.10 13.22
CA VAL A 21 -8.02 -32.74 14.25
C VAL A 21 -8.88 -33.60 15.18
N SER A 22 -10.02 -33.06 15.64
CA SER A 22 -10.96 -33.77 16.53
C SER A 22 -11.55 -35.01 15.87
N LEU A 23 -11.83 -34.93 14.56
CA LEU A 23 -12.29 -36.06 13.75
C LEU A 23 -11.17 -37.05 13.36
N LYS A 24 -9.92 -36.81 13.79
CA LYS A 24 -8.73 -37.59 13.38
C LYS A 24 -8.60 -37.71 11.86
N ALA A 25 -9.03 -36.66 11.15
CA ALA A 25 -8.93 -36.56 9.71
C ALA A 25 -7.54 -36.06 9.28
N ILE A 26 -6.86 -35.33 10.17
CA ILE A 26 -5.49 -34.85 10.03
C ILE A 26 -4.76 -34.95 11.38
N ASP A 27 -3.46 -35.23 11.34
CA ASP A 27 -2.57 -35.20 12.51
C ASP A 27 -1.59 -34.04 12.33
N ILE A 28 -1.55 -33.14 13.32
CA ILE A 28 -0.67 -31.96 13.34
C ILE A 28 0.39 -32.05 14.46
N SER A 29 0.47 -33.19 15.16
CA SER A 29 1.37 -33.35 16.29
C SER A 29 2.85 -33.15 15.93
N ASN A 30 3.26 -33.51 14.71
CA ASN A 30 4.65 -33.41 14.23
C ASN A 30 4.92 -32.19 13.33
N VAL A 31 4.08 -31.16 13.39
CA VAL A 31 4.31 -29.92 12.63
C VAL A 31 5.57 -29.22 13.16
N SER A 32 6.52 -28.93 12.26
CA SER A 32 7.78 -28.26 12.58
C SER A 32 7.66 -26.72 12.62
N MET A 33 6.66 -26.16 11.91
CA MET A 33 6.43 -24.72 11.84
C MET A 33 4.94 -24.38 11.88
N LEU A 34 4.55 -23.47 12.78
CA LEU A 34 3.21 -22.88 12.84
C LEU A 34 3.30 -21.39 12.49
N VAL A 35 2.58 -20.98 11.45
CA VAL A 35 2.45 -19.57 11.07
C VAL A 35 1.06 -19.08 11.43
N ILE A 36 0.99 -17.98 12.18
CA ILE A 36 -0.26 -17.28 12.51
C ILE A 36 -0.23 -15.93 11.80
N ASP A 37 -1.04 -15.77 10.77
CA ASP A 37 -1.18 -14.51 10.03
C ASP A 37 -2.47 -13.80 10.45
N GLY A 38 -2.39 -12.51 10.77
CA GLY A 38 -3.53 -11.72 11.24
C GLY A 38 -3.89 -11.90 12.72
N LEU A 39 -2.91 -11.96 13.64
CA LEU A 39 -3.20 -12.14 15.09
C LEU A 39 -4.23 -11.15 15.64
N LYS A 40 -4.18 -9.88 15.22
CA LYS A 40 -5.12 -8.84 15.65
C LYS A 40 -6.57 -9.19 15.29
N ASP A 41 -6.80 -9.67 14.08
CA ASP A 41 -8.14 -10.03 13.62
C ASP A 41 -8.69 -11.21 14.43
N PHE A 42 -7.84 -12.18 14.77
CA PHE A 42 -8.21 -13.29 15.65
C PHE A 42 -8.53 -12.86 17.09
N MET A 43 -7.90 -11.79 17.58
CA MET A 43 -8.26 -11.20 18.86
C MET A 43 -9.63 -10.52 18.81
N ASP A 44 -9.91 -9.78 17.73
CA ASP A 44 -11.18 -9.08 17.54
C ASP A 44 -12.35 -10.06 17.39
N LEU A 45 -12.11 -11.20 16.74
CA LEU A 45 -13.06 -12.30 16.61
C LEU A 45 -13.16 -13.18 17.88
N ASN A 46 -12.39 -12.89 18.92
CA ASN A 46 -12.32 -13.66 20.17
C ASN A 46 -11.94 -15.15 20.01
N ILE A 47 -11.20 -15.52 18.95
CA ILE A 47 -10.84 -16.91 18.65
C ILE A 47 -9.45 -17.34 19.18
N ILE A 48 -8.98 -16.66 20.23
CA ILE A 48 -7.66 -16.93 20.83
C ILE A 48 -7.61 -18.29 21.54
N LYS A 49 -8.75 -18.81 22.01
CA LYS A 49 -8.79 -20.11 22.66
C LYS A 49 -8.50 -21.24 21.67
N GLU A 50 -9.01 -21.09 20.45
CA GLU A 50 -8.86 -22.01 19.34
C GLU A 50 -7.39 -22.06 18.91
N LEU A 51 -6.74 -20.91 18.77
CA LEU A 51 -5.30 -20.84 18.48
C LEU A 51 -4.45 -21.53 19.55
N ARG A 52 -4.81 -21.38 20.84
CA ARG A 52 -4.14 -22.09 21.94
C ARG A 52 -4.35 -23.61 21.86
N SER A 53 -5.55 -24.06 21.51
CA SER A 53 -5.85 -25.48 21.34
C SER A 53 -5.05 -26.10 20.18
N ILE A 54 -4.95 -25.39 19.05
CA ILE A 54 -4.12 -25.80 17.91
C ILE A 54 -2.66 -25.91 18.35
N ARG A 55 -2.12 -24.85 18.97
CA ARG A 55 -0.75 -24.85 19.49
C ARG A 55 -0.50 -25.98 20.47
N GLY A 56 -1.46 -26.26 21.36
CA GLY A 56 -1.36 -27.33 22.36
C GLY A 56 -1.43 -28.75 21.77
N THR A 57 -1.88 -28.91 20.52
CA THR A 57 -1.89 -30.19 19.82
C THR A 57 -0.55 -30.51 19.17
N ILE A 58 0.21 -29.46 18.81
CA ILE A 58 1.55 -29.59 18.20
C ILE A 58 2.55 -29.95 19.29
N SER A 59 3.26 -31.06 19.09
CA SER A 59 4.26 -31.57 20.02
C SER A 59 5.66 -31.01 19.69
N GLY A 60 6.50 -30.91 20.72
CA GLY A 60 7.90 -30.51 20.56
C GLY A 60 8.13 -29.01 20.29
N ASP A 61 9.33 -28.69 19.81
CA ASP A 61 9.82 -27.32 19.64
C ASP A 61 9.48 -26.74 18.25
N ALA A 62 8.21 -26.80 17.86
CA ALA A 62 7.80 -26.21 16.59
C ALA A 62 8.08 -24.70 16.58
N GLN A 63 8.68 -24.21 15.48
CA GLN A 63 8.89 -22.78 15.27
C GLN A 63 7.54 -22.09 15.08
N VAL A 64 7.22 -21.14 15.94
CA VAL A 64 5.99 -20.34 15.81
C VAL A 64 6.34 -18.95 15.31
N THR A 65 5.75 -18.57 14.18
CA THR A 65 5.90 -17.23 13.58
C THR A 65 4.55 -16.55 13.56
N ILE A 66 4.47 -15.32 14.07
CA ILE A 66 3.24 -14.55 14.13
C ILE A 66 3.41 -13.28 13.30
N PHE A 67 2.51 -13.07 12.34
CA PHE A 67 2.36 -11.83 11.59
C PHE A 67 1.13 -11.08 12.13
N SER A 68 1.30 -9.78 12.36
CA SER A 68 0.22 -8.91 12.83
C SER A 68 0.42 -7.51 12.28
N GLY A 69 -0.60 -6.94 11.64
CA GLY A 69 -0.54 -5.58 11.09
C GLY A 69 -0.41 -4.50 12.16
N GLN A 70 -0.85 -4.78 13.38
CA GLN A 70 -0.68 -3.94 14.57
C GLN A 70 -0.26 -4.79 15.76
N CYS A 71 0.64 -4.27 16.60
CA CYS A 71 1.12 -4.97 17.80
C CYS A 71 1.04 -4.03 19.01
N ASP A 72 -0.17 -3.87 19.55
CA ASP A 72 -0.42 -3.20 20.82
C ASP A 72 -0.03 -4.09 22.01
N GLN A 73 -0.15 -3.56 23.23
CA GLN A 73 0.25 -4.30 24.44
C GLN A 73 -0.60 -5.58 24.65
N SER A 74 -1.86 -5.55 24.20
CA SER A 74 -2.77 -6.69 24.29
C SER A 74 -2.31 -7.82 23.35
N ALA A 75 -2.08 -7.49 22.07
CA ALA A 75 -1.56 -8.42 21.08
C ALA A 75 -0.19 -8.96 21.45
N ALA A 76 0.71 -8.13 21.97
CA ALA A 76 2.00 -8.57 22.48
C ALA A 76 1.85 -9.60 23.62
N THR A 77 0.85 -9.43 24.48
CA THR A 77 0.58 -10.36 25.58
C THR A 77 0.01 -11.68 25.08
N VAL A 78 -0.92 -11.64 24.12
CA VAL A 78 -1.44 -12.85 23.49
C VAL A 78 -0.34 -13.60 22.73
N ALA A 79 0.48 -12.88 21.95
CA ALA A 79 1.60 -13.46 21.21
C ALA A 79 2.59 -14.17 22.14
N ARG A 80 2.97 -13.55 23.27
CA ARG A 80 3.84 -14.19 24.27
C ARG A 80 3.28 -15.50 24.83
N ASN A 81 1.96 -15.63 24.91
CA ASN A 81 1.32 -16.86 25.39
C ASN A 81 1.26 -17.97 24.33
N LEU A 82 1.43 -17.64 23.05
CA LEU A 82 1.45 -18.60 21.94
C LEU A 82 2.88 -19.02 21.57
N LEU A 83 3.85 -18.14 21.79
CA LEU A 83 5.27 -18.37 21.57
C LEU A 83 5.92 -19.03 22.79
N HIS A 84 6.81 -20.00 22.55
CA HIS A 84 7.66 -20.60 23.59
C HIS A 84 9.13 -20.31 23.29
N GLY A 85 9.94 -20.10 24.33
CA GLY A 85 11.39 -19.88 24.19
C GLY A 85 11.79 -18.43 23.88
N ARG A 86 12.89 -18.24 23.14
CA ARG A 86 13.42 -16.92 22.81
C ARG A 86 12.55 -16.26 21.75
N ILE A 87 11.92 -15.14 22.12
CA ILE A 87 11.06 -14.36 21.23
C ILE A 87 11.89 -13.28 20.55
N THR A 88 11.99 -13.34 19.23
CA THR A 88 12.56 -12.26 18.43
C THR A 88 11.42 -11.42 17.88
N LYS A 89 11.27 -10.20 18.38
CA LYS A 89 10.29 -9.24 17.84
C LYS A 89 10.95 -8.41 16.75
N LEU A 90 10.61 -8.71 15.50
CA LEU A 90 10.88 -7.81 14.38
C LEU A 90 9.74 -6.80 14.31
N THR A 91 10.05 -5.55 14.60
CA THR A 91 9.10 -4.45 14.44
C THR A 91 9.58 -3.65 13.26
N THR A 92 8.78 -3.54 12.20
CA THR A 92 8.93 -2.42 11.27
C THR A 92 8.60 -1.17 12.08
N ASN A 93 9.54 -0.23 12.20
CA ASN A 93 9.25 1.05 12.85
C ASN A 93 7.99 1.61 12.20
N ASP A 94 6.92 1.80 12.96
CA ASP A 94 5.60 2.19 12.45
C ASP A 94 5.57 3.60 11.82
N SER A 95 6.74 4.25 11.77
CA SER A 95 7.01 5.42 10.97
C SER A 95 6.63 5.22 9.50
N VAL A 96 6.05 6.27 8.91
CA VAL A 96 5.87 6.45 7.46
C VAL A 96 7.09 5.99 6.66
N THR A 97 8.27 6.28 7.21
CA THR A 97 9.59 5.84 6.75
C THR A 97 9.72 4.35 6.44
N SER A 98 9.36 3.46 7.38
CA SER A 98 9.53 2.02 7.18
C SER A 98 8.52 1.45 6.21
N ARG A 99 7.33 2.07 6.13
CA ARG A 99 6.26 1.62 5.24
C ARG A 99 6.50 2.07 3.80
N SER A 100 7.05 3.26 3.59
CA SER A 100 7.28 3.85 2.26
C SER A 100 8.69 3.68 1.72
N ALA A 101 9.61 3.03 2.45
CA ALA A 101 11.00 2.81 2.03
C ALA A 101 11.15 2.09 0.68
N PHE A 102 10.17 1.27 0.30
CA PHE A 102 10.19 0.51 -0.95
C PHE A 102 9.38 1.17 -2.09
N VAL A 103 8.77 2.34 -1.84
CA VAL A 103 8.03 3.12 -2.85
C VAL A 103 8.95 4.21 -3.39
N ALA A 104 9.19 4.25 -4.70
CA ALA A 104 9.93 5.36 -5.31
C ALA A 104 9.06 6.62 -5.28
N GLN A 105 9.56 7.73 -4.74
CA GLN A 105 8.80 8.98 -4.66
C GLN A 105 9.48 10.05 -5.53
N HIS A 106 8.70 10.65 -6.41
CA HIS A 106 9.15 11.66 -7.35
C HIS A 106 8.39 12.95 -7.10
N VAL A 107 9.10 14.02 -6.75
CA VAL A 107 8.49 15.33 -6.56
C VAL A 107 8.72 16.17 -7.80
N HIS A 108 7.63 16.64 -8.39
CA HIS A 108 7.60 17.50 -9.55
C HIS A 108 7.14 18.90 -9.15
N PHE A 109 7.69 19.92 -9.79
CA PHE A 109 7.30 21.31 -9.55
C PHE A 109 6.66 21.88 -10.80
N CYS A 110 5.49 22.51 -10.64
CA CYS A 110 4.85 23.28 -11.70
C CYS A 110 3.99 24.40 -11.13
N THR A 111 3.58 25.35 -11.98
CA THR A 111 2.51 26.28 -11.61
C THR A 111 1.14 25.61 -11.75
N LYS A 112 0.08 26.29 -11.26
CA LYS A 112 -1.29 25.76 -11.36
C LYS A 112 -1.73 25.60 -12.82
N GLU A 113 -1.27 26.50 -13.69
CA GLU A 113 -1.59 26.55 -15.12
C GLU A 113 -0.88 25.44 -15.90
N GLU A 114 0.32 25.05 -15.48
CA GLU A 114 1.14 24.02 -16.13
C GLU A 114 0.78 22.59 -15.70
N LYS A 115 -0.12 22.44 -14.73
CA LYS A 115 -0.41 21.15 -14.08
C LYS A 115 -0.85 20.08 -15.07
N THR A 116 -1.80 20.37 -15.95
CA THR A 116 -2.29 19.40 -16.94
C THR A 116 -1.16 18.92 -17.84
N SER A 117 -0.32 19.83 -18.33
CA SER A 117 0.83 19.50 -19.16
C SER A 117 1.88 18.69 -18.39
N LYS A 118 2.10 19.00 -17.10
CA LYS A 118 3.00 18.24 -16.23
C LYS A 118 2.48 16.83 -15.97
N VAL A 119 1.18 16.66 -15.71
CA VAL A 119 0.56 15.34 -15.57
C VAL A 119 0.76 14.51 -16.84
N LYS A 120 0.54 15.12 -18.01
CA LYS A 120 0.76 14.46 -19.30
C LYS A 120 2.22 14.01 -19.48
N GLU A 121 3.19 14.89 -19.22
CA GLU A 121 4.62 14.58 -19.28
C GLU A 121 4.98 13.38 -18.38
N ILE A 122 4.44 13.33 -17.15
CA ILE A 122 4.69 12.22 -16.23
C ILE A 122 4.04 10.93 -16.74
N LEU A 123 2.82 10.99 -17.27
CA LEU A 123 2.15 9.81 -17.85
C LEU A 123 2.92 9.25 -19.06
N GLU A 124 3.48 10.12 -19.91
CA GLU A 124 4.33 9.73 -21.03
C GLU A 124 5.61 9.05 -20.55
N HIS A 125 6.30 9.62 -19.55
CA HIS A 125 7.49 9.01 -18.95
C HIS A 125 7.20 7.66 -18.26
N VAL A 126 6.06 7.55 -17.57
CA VAL A 126 5.59 6.29 -16.99
C VAL A 126 5.35 5.25 -18.09
N LEU A 127 4.72 5.64 -19.19
CA LEU A 127 4.45 4.75 -20.32
C LEU A 127 5.74 4.23 -20.97
N GLU A 128 6.77 5.07 -21.08
CA GLU A 128 8.08 4.69 -21.60
C GLU A 128 8.81 3.69 -20.69
N ASN A 129 8.81 3.94 -19.38
CA ASN A 129 9.50 3.07 -18.41
C ASN A 129 8.77 1.75 -18.17
N HIS A 130 7.45 1.72 -18.36
CA HIS A 130 6.60 0.55 -18.14
C HIS A 130 6.10 -0.08 -19.44
N ALA A 131 6.70 0.24 -20.59
CA ALA A 131 6.29 -0.19 -21.93
C ALA A 131 5.94 -1.69 -22.09
N SER A 132 6.59 -2.57 -21.32
CA SER A 132 6.35 -4.02 -21.38
C SER A 132 5.20 -4.54 -20.48
N LYS A 133 4.52 -3.68 -19.72
CA LYS A 133 3.48 -4.06 -18.76
C LYS A 133 2.25 -3.14 -18.88
N THR A 134 1.07 -3.73 -18.70
CA THR A 134 -0.17 -2.96 -18.53
C THR A 134 -0.23 -2.39 -17.12
N ALA A 135 0.46 -1.26 -16.88
CA ALA A 135 0.43 -0.59 -15.58
C ALA A 135 -0.92 0.12 -15.34
N LYS A 136 -1.40 0.07 -14.11
CA LYS A 136 -2.54 0.83 -13.61
C LYS A 136 -2.02 2.06 -12.87
N VAL A 137 -2.52 3.22 -13.29
CA VAL A 137 -2.16 4.52 -12.72
C VAL A 137 -3.37 5.13 -12.03
N LEU A 138 -3.21 5.52 -10.77
CA LEU A 138 -4.21 6.31 -10.05
C LEU A 138 -3.79 7.78 -10.07
N LEU A 139 -4.63 8.65 -10.64
CA LEU A 139 -4.47 10.09 -10.65
C LEU A 139 -5.34 10.71 -9.55
N VAL A 140 -4.72 11.31 -8.55
CA VAL A 140 -5.40 11.94 -7.41
C VAL A 140 -5.46 13.45 -7.61
N ALA A 141 -6.68 13.99 -7.65
CA ALA A 141 -6.97 15.42 -7.66
C ALA A 141 -7.55 15.88 -6.31
N ALA A 142 -7.64 17.19 -6.10
CA ALA A 142 -8.04 17.76 -4.80
C ALA A 142 -9.44 17.29 -4.35
N ASN A 143 -10.39 17.22 -5.27
CA ASN A 143 -11.76 16.77 -5.05
C ASN A 143 -12.35 16.20 -6.34
N ASP A 144 -13.56 15.62 -6.28
CA ASP A 144 -14.16 14.94 -7.42
C ASP A 144 -14.48 15.87 -8.60
N ASN A 145 -14.77 17.14 -8.33
CA ASN A 145 -15.01 18.13 -9.39
C ASN A 145 -13.70 18.46 -10.14
N GLU A 146 -12.60 18.66 -9.43
CA GLU A 146 -11.28 18.85 -10.06
C GLU A 146 -10.81 17.58 -10.77
N ALA A 147 -11.12 16.38 -10.23
CA ALA A 147 -10.87 15.11 -10.90
C ALA A 147 -11.59 15.02 -12.25
N GLN A 148 -12.87 15.42 -12.32
CA GLN A 148 -13.63 15.44 -13.57
C GLN A 148 -13.08 16.43 -14.58
N LYS A 149 -12.69 17.63 -14.14
CA LYS A 149 -12.06 18.64 -15.01
C LYS A 149 -10.73 18.14 -15.57
N LEU A 150 -9.87 17.62 -14.70
CA LEU A 150 -8.56 17.10 -15.06
C LEU A 150 -8.69 15.91 -16.02
N SER A 151 -9.61 14.97 -15.74
CA SER A 151 -9.94 13.87 -16.65
C SER A 151 -10.37 14.37 -18.03
N SER A 152 -11.29 15.34 -18.08
CA SER A 152 -11.76 15.92 -19.35
C SER A 152 -10.64 16.61 -20.13
N SER A 153 -9.79 17.39 -19.46
CA SER A 153 -8.64 18.04 -20.09
C SER A 153 -7.61 17.03 -20.62
N LEU A 154 -7.28 16.00 -19.85
CA LEU A 154 -6.34 14.96 -20.27
C LEU A 154 -6.88 14.16 -21.47
N LYS A 155 -8.18 13.87 -21.51
CA LYS A 155 -8.82 13.19 -22.66
C LYS A 155 -8.73 13.99 -23.96
N LEU A 156 -8.71 15.32 -23.88
CA LEU A 156 -8.55 16.18 -25.05
C LEU A 156 -7.09 16.27 -25.53
N GLU A 157 -6.14 16.24 -24.60
CA GLU A 157 -4.71 16.43 -24.90
C GLU A 157 -3.93 15.13 -25.20
N ILE A 158 -4.47 13.96 -24.78
CA ILE A 158 -3.84 12.65 -24.97
C ILE A 158 -4.55 11.91 -26.11
N LEU A 159 -3.80 11.66 -27.20
CA LEU A 159 -4.31 11.32 -28.54
C LEU A 159 -5.02 9.95 -28.69
N THR A 160 -4.97 9.07 -27.68
CA THR A 160 -5.61 7.74 -27.78
C THR A 160 -6.21 7.33 -26.45
N VAL A 161 -7.49 7.68 -26.28
CA VAL A 161 -8.34 7.23 -25.17
C VAL A 161 -9.34 6.20 -25.70
N ASN A 162 -9.25 4.95 -25.22
CA ASN A 162 -10.41 4.08 -25.23
C ASN A 162 -11.23 4.42 -23.98
N ASP A 163 -12.40 5.01 -24.16
CA ASP A 163 -13.23 5.50 -23.06
C ASP A 163 -13.90 4.29 -22.38
N GLY A 164 -13.45 3.96 -21.17
CA GLY A 164 -14.18 3.04 -20.32
C GLY A 164 -15.52 3.67 -19.96
N SER A 165 -16.58 2.87 -19.86
CA SER A 165 -17.98 3.32 -19.69
C SER A 165 -18.31 4.05 -18.37
N GLN A 166 -17.31 4.60 -17.66
CA GLN A 166 -17.45 5.41 -16.45
C GLN A 166 -16.43 6.57 -16.55
N GLY A 167 -16.93 7.81 -16.65
CA GLY A 167 -16.20 8.99 -17.17
C GLY A 167 -14.88 9.41 -16.51
N SER A 168 -14.43 8.75 -15.45
CA SER A 168 -13.15 8.98 -14.75
C SER A 168 -12.03 7.99 -15.09
N THR A 169 -12.30 6.94 -15.87
CA THR A 169 -11.28 5.99 -16.33
C THR A 169 -10.98 6.20 -17.80
N PHE A 170 -9.70 6.14 -18.17
CA PHE A 170 -9.27 6.13 -19.57
C PHE A 170 -7.99 5.34 -19.75
N THR A 171 -7.81 4.73 -20.91
CA THR A 171 -6.55 4.10 -21.29
C THR A 171 -5.71 5.10 -22.09
N VAL A 172 -4.43 5.27 -21.73
CA VAL A 172 -3.45 5.98 -22.55
C VAL A 172 -2.65 4.95 -23.32
N CYS A 173 -2.60 5.08 -24.64
CA CYS A 173 -1.87 4.16 -25.52
C CYS A 173 -0.73 4.89 -26.25
N SER A 174 0.36 4.19 -26.51
CA SER A 174 1.39 4.61 -27.46
C SER A 174 1.90 3.41 -28.24
N SER A 175 2.80 3.67 -29.20
CA SER A 175 3.53 2.59 -29.89
C SER A 175 4.34 1.69 -28.95
N MET A 176 4.62 2.14 -27.72
CA MET A 176 5.43 1.44 -26.72
C MET A 176 4.60 0.61 -25.74
N GLY A 177 3.31 0.87 -25.56
CA GLY A 177 2.49 0.15 -24.59
C GLY A 177 1.17 0.85 -24.27
N LEU A 178 0.49 0.38 -23.22
CA LEU A 178 -0.76 0.96 -22.74
C LEU A 178 -0.81 1.01 -21.21
N ILE A 179 -1.30 2.12 -20.67
CA ILE A 179 -1.55 2.31 -19.24
C ILE A 179 -3.02 2.64 -19.00
N ASN A 180 -3.58 2.11 -17.92
CA ASN A 180 -4.96 2.39 -17.52
C ASN A 180 -4.95 3.44 -16.42
N VAL A 181 -5.51 4.60 -16.70
CA VAL A 181 -5.56 5.74 -15.78
C VAL A 181 -6.95 5.83 -15.17
N LEU A 182 -7.01 5.86 -13.84
CA LEU A 182 -8.21 6.19 -13.07
C LEU A 182 -8.00 7.53 -12.38
N VAL A 183 -8.89 8.49 -12.60
CA VAL A 183 -8.84 9.81 -11.94
C VAL A 183 -9.85 9.84 -10.79
N LYS A 184 -9.41 10.21 -9.59
CA LYS A 184 -10.29 10.37 -8.43
C LYS A 184 -9.95 11.62 -7.62
N GLY A 185 -10.96 12.19 -6.97
CA GLY A 185 -10.75 13.15 -5.91
C GLY A 185 -10.23 12.47 -4.65
N CYS A 186 -9.51 13.22 -3.81
CA CYS A 186 -8.96 12.73 -2.56
C CYS A 186 -10.03 12.13 -1.63
N GLU A 187 -11.21 12.75 -1.55
CA GLU A 187 -12.35 12.29 -0.73
C GLU A 187 -12.84 10.89 -1.12
N SER A 188 -12.75 10.56 -2.41
CA SER A 188 -13.17 9.26 -2.96
C SER A 188 -12.13 8.14 -2.75
N LEU A 189 -10.95 8.44 -2.20
CA LEU A 189 -9.90 7.44 -1.96
C LEU A 189 -10.15 6.56 -0.74
N ALA A 190 -10.87 7.09 0.27
CA ALA A 190 -11.21 6.33 1.48
C ALA A 190 -12.01 5.06 1.16
N THR A 191 -12.80 5.08 0.09
CA THR A 191 -13.64 3.96 -0.37
C THR A 191 -13.05 3.18 -1.54
N SER A 192 -11.85 3.57 -2.01
CA SER A 192 -11.21 2.98 -3.19
C SER A 192 -9.94 2.21 -2.82
N GLY A 193 -9.66 1.11 -3.52
CA GLY A 193 -8.45 0.31 -3.31
C GLY A 193 -7.21 0.94 -3.95
N VAL A 194 -6.56 1.91 -3.29
CA VAL A 194 -5.29 2.52 -3.75
C VAL A 194 -4.20 1.46 -3.96
N GLU A 195 -4.26 0.39 -3.18
CA GLU A 195 -3.39 -0.78 -3.24
C GLU A 195 -3.46 -1.58 -4.56
N GLU A 196 -4.44 -1.33 -5.44
CA GLU A 196 -4.54 -1.99 -6.75
C GLU A 196 -3.71 -1.33 -7.86
N PHE A 197 -3.06 -0.20 -7.57
CA PHE A 197 -2.31 0.61 -8.54
C PHE A 197 -0.81 0.50 -8.33
N GLU A 198 -0.06 0.23 -9.40
CA GLU A 198 1.41 0.24 -9.33
C GLU A 198 1.97 1.65 -9.21
N ILE A 199 1.26 2.63 -9.76
CA ILE A 199 1.72 4.02 -9.86
C ILE A 199 0.60 4.94 -9.38
N VAL A 200 0.94 5.84 -8.46
CA VAL A 200 0.01 6.87 -7.97
C VAL A 200 0.57 8.25 -8.28
N LEU A 201 -0.19 9.05 -9.01
CA LEU A 201 0.14 10.43 -9.34
C LEU A 201 -0.77 11.37 -8.55
N VAL A 202 -0.20 12.05 -7.56
CA VAL A 202 -0.84 13.08 -6.75
C VAL A 202 -0.70 14.42 -7.48
N ALA A 203 -1.70 14.77 -8.28
CA ALA A 203 -1.73 16.02 -9.06
C ALA A 203 -2.04 17.24 -8.18
N ASP A 204 -2.78 17.00 -7.10
CA ASP A 204 -3.05 17.96 -6.03
C ASP A 204 -2.71 17.32 -4.70
N LEU A 205 -1.90 18.00 -3.89
CA LEU A 205 -1.68 17.59 -2.52
C LEU A 205 -3.00 17.63 -1.73
N PRO A 206 -3.32 16.59 -0.96
CA PRO A 206 -4.48 16.59 -0.09
C PRO A 206 -4.47 17.75 0.92
N PRO A 207 -5.63 18.17 1.43
CA PRO A 207 -5.72 19.23 2.44
C PRO A 207 -4.91 18.89 3.70
N SER A 208 -4.99 17.65 4.17
CA SER A 208 -4.18 17.13 5.27
C SER A 208 -2.95 16.40 4.76
N PHE A 209 -1.80 16.63 5.40
CA PHE A 209 -0.61 15.83 5.11
C PHE A 209 -0.76 14.35 5.53
N ASP A 210 -1.62 14.08 6.51
CA ASP A 210 -1.91 12.71 6.94
C ASP A 210 -2.59 11.90 5.83
N ASP A 211 -3.44 12.54 5.02
CA ASP A 211 -4.08 11.90 3.86
C ASP A 211 -3.03 11.52 2.80
N TYR A 212 -2.03 12.38 2.59
CA TYR A 212 -0.89 12.06 1.71
C TYR A 212 -0.08 10.86 2.22
N VAL A 213 0.17 10.82 3.53
CA VAL A 213 0.85 9.69 4.18
C VAL A 213 0.06 8.39 4.04
N GLU A 214 -1.27 8.46 4.12
CA GLU A 214 -2.16 7.31 3.91
C GLU A 214 -2.04 6.79 2.47
N ILE A 215 -2.12 7.67 1.47
CA ILE A 215 -1.91 7.32 0.05
C ILE A 215 -0.57 6.59 -0.12
N LEU A 216 0.51 7.20 0.35
CA LEU A 216 1.87 6.65 0.26
C LEU A 216 1.97 5.27 0.94
N THR A 217 1.37 5.12 2.11
CA THR A 217 1.38 3.86 2.86
C THR A 217 0.56 2.77 2.15
N ARG A 218 -0.58 3.12 1.55
CA ARG A 218 -1.42 2.16 0.82
C ARG A 218 -0.78 1.69 -0.48
N THR A 219 -0.07 2.57 -1.20
CA THR A 219 0.75 2.18 -2.36
C THR A 219 1.82 1.15 -1.97
N ALA A 220 2.45 1.32 -0.82
CA ALA A 220 3.52 0.43 -0.37
C ALA A 220 3.08 -0.98 0.04
N ARG A 221 1.79 -1.20 0.33
CA ARG A 221 1.30 -2.47 0.90
C ARG A 221 1.22 -3.63 -0.09
N HIS A 222 1.10 -3.38 -1.39
CA HIS A 222 0.81 -4.44 -2.37
C HIS A 222 1.82 -4.53 -3.52
N THR A 223 2.63 -3.50 -3.76
CA THR A 223 3.61 -3.52 -4.83
C THR A 223 5.03 -3.49 -4.28
N VAL A 224 5.83 -4.50 -4.64
CA VAL A 224 7.25 -4.62 -4.24
C VAL A 224 8.10 -3.48 -4.85
N ALA A 225 7.54 -2.68 -5.76
CA ALA A 225 8.17 -1.55 -6.43
C ALA A 225 7.13 -0.52 -6.91
N GLY A 226 6.28 -0.02 -5.99
CA GLY A 226 5.32 1.03 -6.32
C GLY A 226 6.00 2.39 -6.56
N GLU A 227 5.39 3.24 -7.38
CA GLU A 227 5.88 4.60 -7.65
C GLU A 227 4.83 5.64 -7.24
N VAL A 228 5.25 6.71 -6.57
CA VAL A 228 4.41 7.86 -6.24
C VAL A 228 5.01 9.11 -6.86
N HIS A 229 4.29 9.75 -7.76
CA HIS A 229 4.62 11.06 -8.30
C HIS A 229 3.75 12.11 -7.62
N VAL A 230 4.36 13.13 -7.02
CA VAL A 230 3.62 14.25 -6.40
C VAL A 230 3.97 15.55 -7.10
N ILE A 231 2.95 16.30 -7.50
CA ILE A 231 3.10 17.64 -8.06
C ILE A 231 2.97 18.66 -6.93
N VAL A 232 3.98 19.53 -6.81
CA VAL A 232 4.07 20.58 -5.79
C VAL A 232 4.12 21.93 -6.48
N SER A 233 3.27 22.85 -6.04
CA SER A 233 3.24 24.22 -6.50
C SER A 233 3.59 25.18 -5.35
N LYS A 234 3.65 26.48 -5.66
CA LYS A 234 3.94 27.51 -4.64
C LYS A 234 2.87 27.60 -3.55
N THR A 235 1.63 27.20 -3.84
CA THR A 235 0.54 27.24 -2.85
C THR A 235 0.66 26.14 -1.80
N ASP A 236 1.47 25.12 -2.06
CA ASP A 236 1.62 23.94 -1.20
C ASP A 236 2.79 24.10 -0.22
N ALA A 237 3.22 25.33 0.02
CA ALA A 237 4.35 25.66 0.90
C ALA A 237 4.17 25.14 2.34
N ALA A 238 2.93 25.01 2.81
CA ALA A 238 2.61 24.43 4.11
C ALA A 238 2.99 22.94 4.21
N HIS A 239 2.86 22.19 3.13
CA HIS A 239 3.20 20.76 3.05
C HIS A 239 4.67 20.51 2.70
N ALA A 240 5.41 21.54 2.28
CA ALA A 240 6.79 21.40 1.80
C ALA A 240 7.75 20.80 2.85
N LYS A 241 7.65 21.24 4.11
CA LYS A 241 8.49 20.73 5.20
C LYS A 241 8.13 19.28 5.57
N PRO A 242 6.86 18.94 5.88
CA PRO A 242 6.47 17.55 6.11
C PRO A 242 6.85 16.60 4.96
N LEU A 243 6.70 17.04 3.70
CA LEU A 243 7.09 16.26 2.53
C LEU A 243 8.61 16.02 2.49
N ALA A 244 9.41 17.06 2.76
CA ALA A 244 10.86 16.92 2.82
C ALA A 244 11.32 15.96 3.93
N ASP A 245 10.65 16.00 5.09
CA ASP A 245 10.93 15.09 6.21
C ASP A 245 10.60 13.64 5.83
N VAL A 246 9.45 13.38 5.18
CA VAL A 246 9.08 12.04 4.70
C VAL A 246 10.09 11.52 3.68
N LEU A 247 10.50 12.34 2.70
CA LEU A 247 11.50 11.95 1.70
C LEU A 247 12.84 11.62 2.35
N ALA A 248 13.34 12.50 3.21
CA ALA A 248 14.62 12.33 3.89
C ALA A 248 14.62 11.07 4.76
N ASN A 249 13.56 10.86 5.53
CA ASN A 249 13.45 9.68 6.38
C ASN A 249 13.37 8.40 5.54
N SER A 250 12.66 8.41 4.41
CA SER A 250 12.54 7.27 3.48
C SER A 250 13.80 7.01 2.64
N GLY A 251 14.90 7.70 2.91
CA GLY A 251 16.17 7.56 2.19
C GLY A 251 16.18 8.17 0.79
N GLN A 252 15.22 9.04 0.48
CA GLN A 252 15.06 9.64 -0.84
C GLN A 252 15.75 11.00 -0.96
N ALA A 253 16.11 11.35 -2.19
CA ALA A 253 16.71 12.64 -2.48
C ALA A 253 15.68 13.76 -2.34
N VAL A 254 15.90 14.67 -1.39
CA VAL A 254 15.06 15.87 -1.22
C VAL A 254 15.44 16.90 -2.29
N PRO A 255 14.53 17.28 -3.21
CA PRO A 255 14.85 18.24 -4.26
C PRO A 255 15.23 19.62 -3.72
N LYS A 256 16.17 20.30 -4.39
CA LYS A 256 16.60 21.65 -4.02
C LYS A 256 15.45 22.66 -4.03
N LEU A 257 14.54 22.54 -5.00
CA LEU A 257 13.35 23.40 -5.10
C LEU A 257 12.42 23.24 -3.89
N LEU A 258 12.31 22.03 -3.33
CA LEU A 258 11.52 21.79 -2.11
C LEU A 258 12.13 22.55 -0.92
N ARG A 259 13.47 22.51 -0.79
CA ARG A 259 14.19 23.24 0.27
C ARG A 259 14.00 24.75 0.14
N GLN A 260 14.05 25.29 -1.09
CA GLN A 260 13.81 26.72 -1.34
C GLN A 260 12.38 27.16 -0.99
N LEU A 261 11.37 26.28 -1.15
CA LEU A 261 10.01 26.57 -0.71
C LEU A 261 9.90 26.64 0.81
N ILE A 262 10.61 25.77 1.52
CA ILE A 262 10.68 25.79 3.00
C ILE A 262 11.29 27.10 3.49
N ASP A 263 12.42 27.51 2.91
CA ASP A 263 13.12 28.75 3.31
C ASP A 263 12.25 30.00 3.11
N LYS A 264 11.46 30.04 2.04
CA LYS A 264 10.54 31.15 1.73
C LYS A 264 9.30 31.20 2.62
N ASN A 265 8.86 30.08 3.17
CA ASN A 265 7.71 30.03 4.08
C ASN A 265 8.08 30.48 5.51
N HIS A 266 9.38 30.47 5.84
CA HIS A 266 9.92 30.93 7.11
C HIS A 266 10.41 32.39 7.09
N SER A 267 10.32 33.07 5.95
CA SER A 267 10.65 34.50 5.77
C SER A 267 9.39 35.36 5.72
#